data_AF-A0A6N2LQG9-F1
#
_entry.id   AF-A0A6N2LQG9-F1
#
_cell.length_a   1.000
_cell.length_b   1.000
_cell.length_c   1.000
_cell.angle_alpha   90.00
_cell.angle_beta   90.00
_cell.angle_gamma   90.00
#
_symmetry.space_group_name_H-M   'P 1'
#
loop_
_entity.id
_entity.type
_entity.pdbx_description
1 polymer ?
#
loop_
_entity_poly.entity_id
_entity_poly.type
_entity_poly.pdbx_seq_one_letter_code
_entity_poly.pdbx_strand_id
1 'polypeptide(L)'
;MDSRDHCSLDVGKLAESVEGKLRIFRPFSNNCSIYRVSKRLRELNEKAYTPQVVSIGPLHYGKEELKEMEEHKRLYLREFLDLSQVSVSDFIAAIADRETRLRNCYAET
;
A
#
# COMPACT_ATOMS: atom_id res chain seq x y z
N MET A 1 60.54 -15.73 -1.22
CA MET A 1 60.03 -14.79 -2.25
C MET A 1 58.60 -14.51 -1.85
N ASP A 2 58.41 -13.34 -1.24
CA ASP A 2 57.21 -12.93 -0.53
C ASP A 2 56.32 -12.17 -1.52
N SER A 3 55.13 -12.69 -1.84
CA SER A 3 54.12 -11.96 -2.61
C SER A 3 52.79 -12.13 -1.92
N ARG A 4 52.47 -11.17 -1.03
CA ARG A 4 51.11 -10.98 -0.52
C ARG A 4 50.30 -10.33 -1.62
N ASP A 5 49.40 -11.09 -2.22
CA ASP A 5 48.30 -10.55 -3.02
C ASP A 5 47.40 -9.69 -2.12
N HIS A 6 47.69 -8.40 -2.10
CA HIS A 6 46.78 -7.41 -1.53
C HIS A 6 45.68 -7.13 -2.54
N CYS A 7 44.53 -7.78 -2.34
CA CYS A 7 43.29 -7.38 -2.98
C CYS A 7 42.98 -5.93 -2.54
N SER A 8 43.23 -4.97 -3.43
CA SER A 8 42.94 -3.56 -3.18
C SER A 8 41.42 -3.37 -3.23
N LEU A 9 40.85 -3.04 -2.08
CA LEU A 9 39.45 -2.64 -1.99
C LEU A 9 39.31 -1.24 -2.61
N ASP A 10 38.56 -1.16 -3.70
CA ASP A 10 38.17 0.11 -4.33
C ASP A 10 37.13 0.80 -3.43
N VAL A 11 37.62 1.76 -2.63
CA VAL A 11 36.81 2.56 -1.70
C VAL A 11 35.73 3.35 -2.45
N GLY A 12 35.99 3.77 -3.70
CA GLY A 12 35.04 4.53 -4.52
C GLY A 12 33.82 3.70 -4.90
N LYS A 13 34.05 2.49 -5.45
CA LYS A 13 32.96 1.54 -5.74
C LYS A 13 32.19 1.14 -4.48
N LEU A 14 32.88 0.96 -3.36
CA LEU A 14 32.23 0.62 -2.10
C LEU A 14 31.35 1.78 -1.61
N ALA A 15 31.83 3.01 -1.69
CA ALA A 15 31.08 4.22 -1.33
C ALA A 15 29.83 4.36 -2.22
N GLU A 16 29.94 4.24 -3.54
CA GLU A 16 28.76 4.30 -4.44
C GLU A 16 27.72 3.22 -4.12
N SER A 17 28.18 1.99 -3.83
CA SER A 17 27.29 0.89 -3.43
C SER A 17 26.59 1.16 -2.09
N VAL A 18 27.32 1.71 -1.12
CA VAL A 18 26.79 2.04 0.21
C VAL A 18 25.85 3.23 0.12
N GLU A 19 26.19 4.30 -0.61
CA GLU A 19 25.33 5.46 -0.85
C GLU A 19 24.03 5.06 -1.57
N GLY A 20 24.11 4.16 -2.54
CA GLY A 20 22.92 3.58 -3.20
C GLY A 20 22.00 2.86 -2.22
N LYS A 21 22.56 2.17 -1.21
CA LYS A 21 21.80 1.50 -0.13
C LYS A 21 21.34 2.45 0.97
N LEU A 22 22.06 3.56 1.19
CA LEU A 22 21.75 4.60 2.18
C LEU A 22 20.76 5.64 1.64
N ARG A 23 20.49 5.68 0.34
CA ARG A 23 19.29 6.35 -0.19
C ARG A 23 18.12 5.80 0.61
N ILE A 24 17.59 6.64 1.50
CA ILE A 24 16.45 6.30 2.33
C ILE A 24 15.36 5.90 1.37
N PHE A 25 15.18 4.59 1.21
CA PHE A 25 14.07 4.02 0.50
C PHE A 25 12.89 4.34 1.41
N ARG A 26 12.27 5.50 1.21
CA ARG A 26 10.93 5.71 1.75
C ARG A 26 10.10 4.70 1.00
N PRO A 27 9.75 3.55 1.61
CA PRO A 27 8.98 2.53 0.90
C PRO A 27 7.57 3.04 0.61
N PHE A 28 7.25 4.21 1.16
CA PHE A 28 5.95 4.81 1.21
C PHE A 28 6.03 6.25 0.71
N SER A 29 4.94 6.69 0.06
CA SER A 29 4.79 8.08 -0.33
C SER A 29 4.90 8.99 0.91
N ASN A 30 5.30 10.25 0.72
CA ASN A 30 5.27 11.24 1.80
C ASN A 30 3.85 11.51 2.36
N ASN A 31 2.81 11.01 1.68
CA ASN A 31 1.41 11.12 2.07
C ASN A 31 0.84 9.82 2.69
N CYS A 32 1.70 8.82 2.93
CA CYS A 32 1.28 7.54 3.49
C CYS A 32 0.86 7.69 4.96
N SER A 33 -0.39 7.34 5.25
CA SER A 33 -1.01 7.46 6.57
C SER A 33 -1.72 6.19 7.05
N ILE A 34 -1.90 5.19 6.18
CA ILE A 34 -2.58 3.92 6.48
C ILE A 34 -1.58 2.78 6.30
N TYR A 35 -1.15 2.18 7.41
CA TYR A 35 -0.07 1.20 7.44
C TYR A 35 -0.58 -0.22 7.59
N ARG A 36 0.09 -1.18 6.93
CA ARG A 36 -0.08 -2.60 7.24
C ARG A 36 0.48 -2.87 8.64
N VAL A 37 -0.31 -3.53 9.47
CA VAL A 37 0.15 -4.01 10.78
C VAL A 37 1.28 -5.02 10.56
N SER A 38 2.37 -4.89 11.32
CA SER A 38 3.53 -5.77 11.18
C SER A 38 3.15 -7.24 11.42
N LYS A 39 3.76 -8.16 10.67
CA LYS A 39 3.45 -9.59 10.75
C LYS A 39 3.54 -10.11 12.18
N ARG A 40 4.60 -9.74 12.91
CA ARG A 40 4.81 -10.13 14.31
C ARG A 40 3.65 -9.70 15.22
N LEU A 41 3.09 -8.50 15.03
CA LEU A 41 1.93 -8.05 15.80
C LEU A 41 0.65 -8.78 15.39
N ARG A 42 0.46 -9.01 14.08
CA ARG A 42 -0.69 -9.78 13.58
C ARG A 42 -0.68 -11.23 14.08
N GLU A 43 0.48 -11.87 14.17
CA GLU A 43 0.61 -13.24 14.70
C GLU A 43 0.16 -13.36 16.16
N LEU A 44 0.26 -12.29 16.97
CA LEU A 44 -0.22 -12.30 18.35
C LEU A 44 -1.76 -12.29 18.44
N ASN A 45 -2.44 -11.62 17.51
CA ASN A 45 -3.90 -11.55 17.46
C ASN A 45 -4.40 -11.12 16.08
N GLU A 46 -4.53 -12.07 15.16
CA GLU A 46 -4.90 -11.75 13.77
C GLU A 46 -6.30 -11.11 13.66
N LYS A 47 -7.22 -11.54 14.51
CA LYS A 47 -8.61 -11.08 14.54
C LYS A 47 -8.75 -9.61 14.94
N ALA A 48 -7.82 -9.07 15.73
CA ALA A 48 -7.79 -7.65 16.07
C ALA A 48 -7.38 -6.74 14.90
N TYR A 49 -6.70 -7.30 13.89
CA TYR A 49 -6.14 -6.54 12.77
C TYR A 49 -6.69 -6.96 11.40
N THR A 50 -7.73 -7.79 11.39
CA THR A 50 -8.45 -8.19 10.18
C THR A 50 -9.88 -7.66 10.30
N PRO A 51 -10.36 -6.86 9.34
CA PRO A 51 -11.75 -6.43 9.32
C PRO A 51 -12.67 -7.64 9.32
N GLN A 52 -13.75 -7.57 10.10
CA GLN A 52 -14.72 -8.67 10.24
C GLN A 52 -16.02 -8.41 9.45
N VAL A 53 -16.22 -7.17 9.00
CA VAL A 53 -17.45 -6.75 8.31
C VAL A 53 -17.06 -6.02 7.03
N VAL A 54 -16.47 -4.83 7.13
CA VAL A 54 -16.14 -4.00 5.96
C VAL A 54 -14.64 -3.78 5.86
N SER A 55 -14.04 -4.11 4.72
CA SER A 55 -12.71 -3.62 4.35
C SER A 55 -12.79 -2.26 3.69
N ILE A 56 -11.88 -1.34 4.04
CA ILE A 56 -11.78 -0.04 3.39
C ILE A 56 -10.47 0.03 2.61
N GLY A 57 -10.59 0.22 1.30
CA GLY A 57 -9.45 0.28 0.40
C GLY A 57 -8.80 -1.08 0.15
N PRO A 58 -7.55 -1.09 -0.33
CA PRO A 58 -6.98 -2.24 -1.01
C PRO A 58 -6.39 -3.33 -0.10
N LEU A 59 -6.11 -3.03 1.18
CA LEU A 59 -5.35 -3.95 2.06
C LEU A 59 -6.01 -5.31 2.30
N HIS A 60 -7.35 -5.37 2.32
CA HIS A 60 -8.11 -6.61 2.49
C HIS A 60 -9.11 -6.83 1.34
N TYR A 61 -8.85 -6.24 0.18
CA TYR A 61 -9.70 -6.44 -1.00
C TYR A 61 -9.62 -7.89 -1.49
N GLY A 62 -10.76 -8.43 -1.95
CA GLY A 62 -10.84 -9.77 -2.55
C GLY A 62 -10.86 -10.94 -1.55
N LYS A 63 -10.87 -10.65 -0.25
CA LYS A 63 -11.01 -11.66 0.80
C LYS A 63 -12.42 -12.25 0.84
N GLU A 64 -12.53 -13.57 0.85
CA GLU A 64 -13.83 -14.25 0.79
C GLU A 64 -14.69 -13.91 2.01
N GLU A 65 -14.09 -13.76 3.20
CA GLU A 65 -14.81 -13.41 4.42
C GLU A 65 -15.41 -11.99 4.42
N LEU A 66 -15.09 -11.17 3.41
CA LEU A 66 -15.56 -9.78 3.28
C LEU A 66 -16.45 -9.55 2.04
N LYS A 67 -16.69 -10.61 1.25
CA LYS A 67 -17.36 -10.51 -0.05
C LYS A 67 -18.81 -10.05 0.04
N GLU A 68 -19.53 -10.49 1.07
CA GLU A 68 -20.92 -10.04 1.30
C GLU A 68 -21.00 -8.52 1.42
N MET A 69 -20.04 -7.89 2.11
CA MET A 69 -20.00 -6.43 2.22
C MET A 69 -19.54 -5.72 0.94
N GLU A 70 -18.81 -6.39 0.04
CA GLU A 70 -18.53 -5.83 -1.29
C GLU A 70 -19.82 -5.74 -2.14
N GLU A 71 -20.77 -6.66 -1.96
CA GLU A 71 -22.09 -6.55 -2.61
C GLU A 71 -22.90 -5.38 -2.05
N HIS A 72 -22.90 -5.20 -0.73
CA HIS A 72 -23.56 -4.06 -0.09
C HIS A 72 -22.96 -2.72 -0.52
N LYS A 73 -21.64 -2.63 -0.69
CA LYS A 73 -21.00 -1.41 -1.24
C LYS A 73 -21.52 -1.05 -2.63
N ARG A 74 -21.80 -2.04 -3.49
CA ARG A 74 -22.37 -1.81 -4.82
C ARG A 74 -23.82 -1.33 -4.73
N LEU A 75 -24.60 -1.87 -3.79
CA LEU A 75 -25.96 -1.40 -3.52
C LEU A 75 -25.95 0.06 -3.05
N TYR A 76 -25.10 0.39 -2.07
CA TYR A 76 -24.96 1.77 -1.59
C TYR A 76 -24.43 2.72 -2.65
N LEU A 77 -23.53 2.28 -3.53
CA LEU A 77 -23.09 3.09 -4.67
C LEU A 77 -24.27 3.40 -5.60
N ARG A 78 -25.13 2.42 -5.90
CA ARG A 78 -26.33 2.64 -6.71
C ARG A 78 -27.26 3.66 -6.06
N GLU A 79 -27.61 3.46 -4.79
CA GLU A 79 -28.47 4.38 -4.05
C GLU A 79 -27.87 5.80 -3.99
N PHE A 80 -26.56 5.91 -3.78
CA PHE A 80 -25.86 7.19 -3.79
C PHE A 80 -25.97 7.90 -5.14
N LEU A 81 -25.78 7.18 -6.25
CA LEU A 81 -25.89 7.76 -7.59
C LEU A 81 -27.32 8.22 -7.89
N ASP A 82 -28.32 7.42 -7.51
CA ASP A 82 -29.74 7.76 -7.68
C ASP A 82 -30.13 9.02 -6.88
N LEU A 83 -29.64 9.14 -5.65
CA LEU A 83 -29.91 10.28 -4.77
C LEU A 83 -29.15 11.55 -5.19
N SER A 84 -27.91 11.40 -5.63
CA SER A 84 -27.05 12.54 -6.01
C SER A 84 -27.29 13.04 -7.43
N GLN A 85 -27.98 12.26 -8.27
CA GLN A 85 -28.18 12.52 -9.70
C GLN A 85 -26.85 12.66 -10.46
N VAL A 86 -25.78 12.02 -9.96
CA VAL A 86 -24.47 11.97 -10.61
C VAL A 86 -24.43 10.77 -11.55
N SER A 87 -23.96 10.98 -12.78
CA SER A 87 -23.80 9.86 -13.71
C SER A 87 -22.67 8.93 -13.26
N VAL A 88 -22.77 7.64 -13.60
CA VAL A 88 -21.67 6.67 -13.35
C VAL A 88 -20.36 7.16 -13.95
N SER A 89 -20.40 7.78 -15.14
CA SER A 89 -19.23 8.32 -15.82
C SER A 89 -18.57 9.45 -15.02
N ASP A 90 -19.35 10.41 -14.54
CA ASP A 90 -18.85 11.54 -13.77
C ASP A 90 -18.29 11.09 -12.41
N PHE A 91 -18.96 10.14 -11.76
CA PHE A 91 -18.47 9.53 -10.54
C PHE A 91 -17.11 8.84 -10.75
N ILE A 92 -16.99 8.02 -11.79
CA ILE A 92 -15.73 7.34 -12.12
C ILE A 92 -14.64 8.35 -12.44
N ALA A 93 -14.93 9.40 -13.22
CA ALA A 93 -13.97 10.45 -13.54
C ALA A 93 -13.48 11.17 -12.26
N ALA A 94 -14.39 11.49 -11.34
CA ALA A 94 -14.05 12.13 -10.07
C ALA A 94 -13.17 11.25 -9.17
N ILE A 95 -13.39 9.93 -9.17
CA ILE A 95 -12.53 8.98 -8.45
C ILE A 95 -11.18 8.84 -9.14
N ALA A 96 -11.15 8.71 -10.47
CA ALA A 96 -9.93 8.54 -11.25
C ALA A 96 -8.95 9.72 -11.06
N ASP A 97 -9.46 10.96 -11.04
CA ASP A 97 -8.69 12.18 -10.75
C ASP A 97 -7.97 12.13 -9.38
N ARG A 98 -8.56 11.41 -8.41
CA ARG A 98 -8.09 11.35 -7.02
C ARG A 98 -7.37 10.05 -6.68
N GLU A 99 -7.46 9.05 -7.55
CA GLU A 99 -7.07 7.67 -7.31
C GLU A 99 -5.63 7.59 -6.80
N THR A 100 -4.70 8.24 -7.50
CA THR A 100 -3.28 8.17 -7.16
C THR A 100 -3.02 8.78 -5.77
N ARG A 101 -3.68 9.90 -5.45
CA ARG A 101 -3.54 10.53 -4.12
C ARG A 101 -4.11 9.63 -3.02
N LEU A 102 -5.28 9.02 -3.25
CA LEU A 102 -5.93 8.13 -2.30
C LEU A 102 -5.13 6.85 -2.08
N ARG A 103 -4.61 6.24 -3.16
CA ARG A 103 -3.76 5.05 -3.09
C ARG A 103 -2.45 5.33 -2.36
N ASN A 104 -1.87 6.51 -2.57
CA ASN A 104 -0.66 6.96 -1.88
C ASN A 104 -0.83 7.09 -0.35
N CYS A 105 -2.06 7.13 0.18
CA CYS A 105 -2.31 7.07 1.62
C CYS A 105 -2.05 5.68 2.22
N TYR A 106 -2.09 4.62 1.42
CA TYR A 106 -1.84 3.25 1.86
C TYR A 106 -0.37 2.87 1.71
N ALA A 107 0.15 2.18 2.72
CA ALA A 107 1.46 1.53 2.71
C ALA A 107 1.41 0.25 1.87
N GLU A 108 1.09 0.38 0.58
CA GLU A 108 1.12 -0.72 -0.37
C GLU A 108 2.56 -1.00 -0.79
N THR A 109 3.04 -2.19 -0.46
CA THR A 109 4.19 -2.85 -1.10
C THR A 109 3.67 -3.92 -2.04
#